data_AF-A0A7K0DNS9-F1
#
_entry.id   AF-A0A7K0DNS9-F1
#
_cell.length_a   1.000
_cell.length_b   1.000
_cell.length_c   1.000
_cell.angle_alpha   90.00
_cell.angle_beta   90.00
_cell.angle_gamma   90.00
#
_symmetry.space_group_name_H-M   'P 1'
#
loop_
_entity.id
_entity.type
_entity.pdbx_description
1 polymer ?
#
loop_
_entity_poly.entity_id
_entity_poly.type
_entity_poly.pdbx_seq_one_letter_code
_entity_poly.pdbx_strand_id
1 'polypeptide(L)'
;MTPREPRLALEDIQGDVIPGFKNDCQTFLFYKLIDVARARTWLASMHAELSTAEEVDQGNRLFSEMRRRRGADPDRLFFVWLNIALSATALRALTASSDVDQFDDEAFKNGMAEGATALGDPAGSTSTWRVGGDAHPVDVVIVLASDHPELIASQEQTIDRAAQAAGLALVDVERGRVLPGALAGHEHFGFKDGISEPAVRGTRSEAPEDYFVPRTIPRTEPFEDYSLDYAAPGRTLIWPGHVLFGYGRQDPAKGPRVVADNLRPIGPAWADNGSFMVFRRLRQDVRAFDTFVQDAAASLTASHPQAPFSADLVGACLVGRWKSGTPIMRAPREDLRITGEAANYFLYDNAVPGALPGDPAPLAAADEGGTTCPAAAHIRKVNPRDSATDIGGAGKTVPKLILRRGIPYGEPYDAATPGSADLDRGLLFVCFQSSIDNQFAFLMQRWTNQDDRPVQLGVTGHDAVMGEPARPRNFTFAISPPATAMTLPDRWVSATGGEYFFMPSISFFRDTLGAVDTGHARQLTA
;
A
#
# COMPACT_ATOMS: atom_id res chain seq x y z
N MET A 1 -24.35 -3.73 -18.60
CA MET A 1 -23.44 -4.60 -19.37
C MET A 1 -22.15 -4.72 -18.61
N THR A 2 -21.66 -5.94 -18.38
CA THR A 2 -20.37 -6.16 -17.70
C THR A 2 -19.23 -5.64 -18.57
N PRO A 3 -18.33 -4.79 -18.04
CA PRO A 3 -17.17 -4.32 -18.81
C PRO A 3 -16.29 -5.50 -19.24
N ARG A 4 -15.77 -5.44 -20.48
CA ARG A 4 -14.76 -6.40 -20.94
C ARG A 4 -13.43 -6.05 -20.26
N GLU A 5 -12.87 -6.99 -19.52
CA GLU A 5 -11.57 -6.82 -18.85
C GLU A 5 -10.43 -7.34 -19.74
N PRO A 6 -9.24 -6.71 -19.72
CA PRO A 6 -8.11 -7.16 -20.53
C PRO A 6 -7.46 -8.41 -19.93
N ARG A 7 -6.83 -9.24 -20.77
CA ARG A 7 -5.89 -10.24 -20.29
C ARG A 7 -4.65 -9.51 -19.76
N LEU A 8 -4.20 -9.88 -18.56
CA LEU A 8 -2.97 -9.35 -17.97
C LEU A 8 -1.79 -10.22 -18.42
N ALA A 9 -0.66 -9.59 -18.75
CA ALA A 9 0.60 -10.26 -19.07
C ALA A 9 1.31 -10.72 -17.78
N LEU A 10 0.69 -11.64 -17.03
CA LEU A 10 1.17 -12.08 -15.71
C LEU A 10 2.57 -12.70 -15.76
N GLU A 11 2.96 -13.25 -16.90
CA GLU A 11 4.30 -13.78 -17.19
C GLU A 11 5.39 -12.70 -17.26
N ASP A 12 5.02 -11.43 -17.43
CA ASP A 12 5.94 -10.30 -17.62
C ASP A 12 5.87 -9.26 -16.50
N ILE A 13 4.89 -9.37 -15.61
CA ILE A 13 4.72 -8.48 -14.45
C ILE A 13 5.45 -9.08 -13.26
N GLN A 14 6.18 -8.26 -12.49
CA GLN A 14 6.79 -8.68 -11.24
C GLN A 14 5.73 -8.95 -10.15
N GLY A 15 5.83 -10.09 -9.46
CA GLY A 15 4.76 -10.64 -8.63
C GLY A 15 4.44 -9.90 -7.33
N ASP A 16 5.31 -9.02 -6.84
CA ASP A 16 5.03 -8.18 -5.67
C ASP A 16 4.02 -7.07 -5.98
N VAL A 17 4.01 -6.58 -7.23
CA VAL A 17 3.03 -5.60 -7.73
C VAL A 17 1.62 -6.21 -7.64
N ILE A 18 1.42 -7.29 -8.39
CA ILE A 18 0.21 -8.12 -8.35
C ILE A 18 0.60 -9.61 -8.47
N PRO A 19 0.00 -10.52 -7.69
CA PRO A 19 -0.98 -10.26 -6.63
C PRO A 19 -0.35 -9.83 -5.28
N GLY A 20 0.97 -9.69 -5.20
CA GLY A 20 1.73 -9.51 -3.96
C GLY A 20 2.22 -10.83 -3.38
N PHE A 21 3.41 -10.80 -2.77
CA PHE A 21 4.05 -12.00 -2.19
C PHE A 21 3.27 -12.62 -1.02
N LYS A 22 2.65 -11.79 -0.16
CA LYS A 22 1.79 -12.21 0.98
C LYS A 22 2.46 -13.16 1.99
N ASN A 23 3.78 -13.11 2.09
CA ASN A 23 4.53 -13.89 3.07
C ASN A 23 4.71 -13.18 4.41
N ASP A 24 5.03 -13.98 5.42
CA ASP A 24 5.23 -13.52 6.80
C ASP A 24 6.56 -12.80 7.04
N CYS A 25 7.54 -12.95 6.15
CA CYS A 25 8.83 -12.26 6.23
C CYS A 25 9.17 -11.62 4.87
N GLN A 26 9.71 -10.40 4.92
CA GLN A 26 10.25 -9.72 3.76
C GLN A 26 11.56 -8.99 4.10
N THR A 27 12.53 -9.01 3.19
CA THR A 27 13.78 -8.28 3.31
C THR A 27 13.97 -7.38 2.10
N PHE A 28 14.30 -6.11 2.36
CA PHE A 28 14.62 -5.10 1.35
C PHE A 28 16.13 -4.82 1.41
N LEU A 29 16.83 -5.16 0.33
CA LEU A 29 18.25 -4.90 0.17
C LEU A 29 18.43 -3.67 -0.71
N PHE A 30 18.92 -2.58 -0.12
CA PHE A 30 19.11 -1.32 -0.83
C PHE A 30 20.55 -1.17 -1.28
N TYR A 31 20.75 -0.82 -2.55
CA TYR A 31 22.06 -0.71 -3.16
C TYR A 31 22.25 0.62 -3.89
N LYS A 32 23.52 1.06 -3.93
CA LYS A 32 24.03 2.12 -4.80
C LYS A 32 24.79 1.50 -5.97
N LEU A 33 24.65 2.05 -7.18
CA LEU A 33 25.45 1.65 -8.34
C LEU A 33 26.85 2.26 -8.24
N ILE A 34 27.89 1.42 -8.32
CA ILE A 34 29.30 1.83 -8.29
C ILE A 34 29.96 1.61 -9.67
N ASP A 35 29.80 0.41 -10.23
CA ASP A 35 30.20 0.09 -11.60
C ASP A 35 28.95 -0.19 -12.43
N VAL A 36 28.49 0.84 -13.14
CA VAL A 36 27.23 0.79 -13.89
C VAL A 36 27.24 -0.28 -14.99
N ALA A 37 28.38 -0.52 -15.64
CA ALA A 37 28.49 -1.50 -16.72
C ALA A 37 28.36 -2.94 -16.19
N ARG A 38 29.08 -3.26 -15.11
CA ARG A 38 28.96 -4.56 -14.43
C ARG A 38 27.58 -4.74 -13.82
N ALA A 39 27.05 -3.69 -13.18
CA ALA A 39 25.75 -3.75 -12.53
C ALA A 39 24.64 -3.96 -13.56
N ARG A 40 24.67 -3.24 -14.69
CA ARG A 40 23.74 -3.44 -15.81
C ARG A 40 23.77 -4.89 -16.32
N THR A 41 24.97 -5.44 -16.53
CA THR A 41 25.14 -6.82 -17.01
C THR A 41 24.52 -7.83 -16.05
N TRP A 42 24.77 -7.66 -14.74
CA TRP A 42 24.22 -8.55 -13.72
C TRP A 42 22.71 -8.37 -13.56
N LEU A 43 22.21 -7.14 -13.48
CA LEU A 43 20.77 -6.86 -13.41
C LEU A 43 20.03 -7.46 -14.63
N ALA A 44 20.61 -7.38 -15.84
CA ALA A 44 20.03 -8.02 -17.01
C ALA A 44 19.90 -9.55 -16.85
N SER A 45 20.89 -10.20 -16.21
CA SER A 45 20.85 -11.64 -15.95
C SER A 45 19.78 -12.05 -14.92
N MET A 46 19.32 -11.12 -14.07
CA MET A 46 18.31 -11.41 -13.05
C MET A 46 16.93 -11.73 -13.62
N HIS A 47 16.64 -11.46 -14.91
CA HIS A 47 15.32 -11.72 -15.50
C HIS A 47 14.83 -13.16 -15.32
N ALA A 48 15.73 -14.13 -15.24
CA ALA A 48 15.39 -15.54 -15.04
C ALA A 48 15.13 -15.93 -13.56
N GLU A 49 15.51 -15.07 -12.62
CA GLU A 49 15.37 -15.28 -11.18
C GLU A 49 14.22 -14.46 -10.57
N LEU A 50 13.71 -13.47 -11.32
CA LEU A 50 12.60 -12.62 -10.87
C LEU A 50 11.30 -13.41 -10.82
N SER A 51 10.61 -13.33 -9.69
CA SER A 51 9.30 -13.94 -9.50
C SER A 51 8.22 -13.18 -10.27
N THR A 52 7.57 -13.87 -11.20
CA THR A 52 6.48 -13.31 -12.02
C THR A 52 5.15 -13.27 -11.27
N ALA A 53 4.22 -12.43 -11.71
CA ALA A 53 2.86 -12.39 -11.20
C ALA A 53 2.13 -13.71 -11.42
N GLU A 54 2.44 -14.43 -12.49
CA GLU A 54 1.89 -15.75 -12.75
C GLU A 54 2.34 -16.77 -11.69
N GLU A 55 3.63 -16.88 -11.40
CA GLU A 55 4.17 -17.80 -10.40
C GLU A 55 3.63 -17.50 -9.00
N VAL A 56 3.60 -16.22 -8.63
CA VAL A 56 3.10 -15.79 -7.33
C VAL A 56 1.59 -16.00 -7.20
N ASP A 57 0.80 -15.79 -8.25
CA ASP A 57 -0.64 -16.12 -8.25
C ASP A 57 -0.86 -17.63 -8.11
N GLN A 58 -0.15 -18.45 -8.87
CA GLN A 58 -0.23 -19.90 -8.77
C GLN A 58 0.15 -20.41 -7.37
N GLY A 59 1.26 -19.90 -6.81
CA GLY A 59 1.72 -20.23 -5.46
C GLY A 59 0.69 -19.85 -4.40
N ASN A 60 0.16 -18.63 -4.45
CA ASN A 60 -0.88 -18.14 -3.53
C ASN A 60 -2.16 -18.98 -3.58
N ARG A 61 -2.61 -19.37 -4.78
CA ARG A 61 -3.80 -20.22 -4.95
C ARG A 61 -3.57 -21.61 -4.39
N LEU A 62 -2.43 -22.23 -4.69
CA LEU A 62 -2.08 -23.56 -4.17
C LEU A 62 -2.00 -23.54 -2.63
N PHE A 63 -1.32 -22.55 -2.07
CA PHE A 63 -1.22 -22.38 -0.63
C PHE A 63 -2.61 -22.23 0.01
N SER A 64 -3.45 -21.36 -0.54
CA SER A 64 -4.82 -21.12 -0.04
C SER A 64 -5.72 -22.36 -0.14
N GLU A 65 -5.58 -23.13 -1.22
CA GLU A 65 -6.29 -24.39 -1.40
C GLU A 65 -5.85 -25.45 -0.38
N MET A 66 -4.56 -25.63 -0.19
CA MET A 66 -4.02 -26.55 0.81
C MET A 66 -4.43 -26.15 2.23
N ARG A 67 -4.33 -24.86 2.58
CA ARG A 67 -4.78 -24.32 3.87
C ARG A 67 -6.26 -24.64 4.12
N ARG A 68 -7.13 -24.40 3.14
CA ARG A 68 -8.57 -24.69 3.24
C ARG A 68 -8.86 -26.18 3.44
N ARG A 69 -8.15 -27.06 2.73
CA ARG A 69 -8.33 -28.52 2.83
C ARG A 69 -7.83 -29.07 4.17
N ARG A 70 -6.75 -28.50 4.71
CA ARG A 70 -6.10 -28.96 5.95
C ARG A 70 -6.62 -28.29 7.22
N GLY A 71 -7.22 -27.10 7.11
CA GLY A 71 -7.57 -26.25 8.25
C GLY A 71 -6.37 -25.59 8.93
N ALA A 72 -5.18 -25.67 8.33
CA ALA A 72 -3.92 -25.13 8.84
C ALA A 72 -2.94 -24.89 7.68
N ASP A 73 -1.92 -24.09 7.93
CA ASP A 73 -0.92 -23.71 6.93
C ASP A 73 -0.16 -24.93 6.38
N PRO A 74 0.16 -24.96 5.08
CA PRO A 74 1.02 -25.98 4.50
C PRO A 74 2.41 -26.00 5.16
N ASP A 75 2.82 -27.15 5.66
CA ASP A 75 4.10 -27.37 6.37
C ASP A 75 5.26 -27.80 5.46
N ARG A 76 5.01 -27.96 4.16
CA ARG A 76 5.97 -28.48 3.15
C ARG A 76 5.90 -27.76 1.81
N LEU A 77 5.33 -26.56 1.80
CA LEU A 77 5.24 -25.73 0.61
C LEU A 77 5.98 -24.43 0.91
N PHE A 78 7.14 -24.26 0.28
CA PHE A 78 8.04 -23.16 0.56
C PHE A 78 8.32 -22.40 -0.72
N PHE A 79 8.18 -21.09 -0.65
CA PHE A 79 8.53 -20.19 -1.75
C PHE A 79 9.52 -19.14 -1.24
N VAL A 80 10.50 -18.81 -2.06
CA VAL A 80 11.33 -17.62 -1.90
C VAL A 80 11.08 -16.78 -3.13
N TRP A 81 10.43 -15.64 -2.94
CA TRP A 81 10.17 -14.72 -4.03
C TRP A 81 11.21 -13.62 -4.07
N LEU A 82 11.48 -13.12 -5.28
CA LEU A 82 12.51 -12.12 -5.56
C LEU A 82 12.01 -11.14 -6.62
N ASN A 83 11.97 -9.85 -6.29
CA ASN A 83 11.68 -8.76 -7.23
C ASN A 83 12.69 -7.61 -7.09
N ILE A 84 12.80 -6.76 -8.11
CA ILE A 84 13.75 -5.65 -8.19
C ILE A 84 13.03 -4.38 -8.66
N ALA A 85 13.27 -3.27 -7.96
CA ALA A 85 12.86 -1.93 -8.38
C ALA A 85 14.06 -0.96 -8.44
N LEU A 86 13.96 0.03 -9.33
CA LEU A 86 15.04 0.94 -9.71
C LEU A 86 14.59 2.39 -9.49
N SER A 87 15.43 3.22 -8.86
CA SER A 87 15.15 4.66 -8.71
C SER A 87 15.30 5.38 -10.04
N ALA A 88 14.81 6.62 -10.14
CA ALA A 88 15.02 7.44 -11.33
C ALA A 88 16.52 7.64 -11.62
N THR A 89 17.35 7.79 -10.58
CA THR A 89 18.80 7.90 -10.69
C THR A 89 19.43 6.64 -11.29
N ALA A 90 18.96 5.46 -10.87
CA ALA A 90 19.40 4.19 -11.44
C ALA A 90 18.99 4.05 -12.91
N LEU A 91 17.75 4.36 -13.26
CA LEU A 91 17.26 4.27 -14.63
C LEU A 91 18.00 5.23 -15.57
N ARG A 92 18.32 6.46 -15.14
CA ARG A 92 19.14 7.40 -15.92
C ARG A 92 20.55 6.88 -16.20
N ALA A 93 21.11 6.07 -15.30
CA ALA A 93 22.43 5.47 -15.44
C ALA A 93 22.40 4.16 -16.25
N LEU A 94 21.35 3.36 -16.09
CA LEU A 94 21.22 2.04 -16.68
C LEU A 94 20.60 2.06 -18.09
N THR A 95 19.88 3.12 -18.47
CA THR A 95 19.19 3.26 -19.77
C THR A 95 19.57 4.58 -20.44
N ALA A 96 18.91 4.95 -21.54
CA ALA A 96 19.07 6.29 -22.10
C ALA A 96 18.49 7.30 -21.09
N SER A 97 19.25 8.33 -20.70
CA SER A 97 18.77 9.27 -19.68
C SER A 97 17.45 9.96 -20.07
N SER A 98 17.20 10.16 -21.38
CA SER A 98 15.95 10.69 -21.92
C SER A 98 14.73 9.78 -21.72
N ASP A 99 14.91 8.51 -21.37
CA ASP A 99 13.80 7.59 -21.07
C ASP A 99 13.10 7.99 -19.78
N VAL A 100 13.86 8.43 -18.77
CA VAL A 100 13.28 8.88 -17.49
C VAL A 100 12.47 10.16 -17.68
N ASP A 101 12.86 11.02 -18.62
CA ASP A 101 12.14 12.26 -18.91
C ASP A 101 10.77 12.03 -19.59
N GLN A 102 10.53 10.83 -20.13
CA GLN A 102 9.24 10.45 -20.71
C GLN A 102 8.17 10.12 -19.67
N PHE A 103 8.55 9.84 -18.41
CA PHE A 103 7.56 9.63 -17.35
C PHE A 103 6.80 10.93 -17.04
N ASP A 104 5.47 10.85 -17.01
CA ASP A 104 4.57 11.94 -16.61
C ASP A 104 4.40 12.04 -15.08
N ASP A 105 5.45 11.72 -14.32
CA ASP A 105 5.46 11.71 -12.86
C ASP A 105 6.70 12.44 -12.33
N GLU A 106 6.50 13.66 -11.81
CA GLU A 106 7.58 14.52 -11.32
C GLU A 106 8.13 14.02 -9.99
N ALA A 107 7.27 13.50 -9.11
CA ALA A 107 7.70 12.90 -7.85
C ALA A 107 8.75 11.80 -8.10
N PHE A 108 8.46 10.85 -9.00
CA PHE A 108 9.41 9.80 -9.35
C PHE A 108 10.73 10.36 -9.91
N LYS A 109 10.66 11.31 -10.87
CA LYS A 109 11.85 11.85 -11.54
C LYS A 109 12.81 12.60 -10.60
N ASN A 110 12.26 13.22 -9.56
CA ASN A 110 13.00 14.02 -8.59
C ASN A 110 13.48 13.21 -7.37
N GLY A 111 12.83 12.08 -7.08
CA GLY A 111 13.09 11.28 -5.89
C GLY A 111 12.38 11.81 -4.64
N MET A 112 12.25 10.96 -3.63
CA MET A 112 11.38 11.26 -2.48
C MET A 112 11.94 12.34 -1.58
N ALA A 113 13.27 12.40 -1.38
CA ALA A 113 13.90 13.34 -0.47
C ALA A 113 13.60 14.81 -0.85
N GLU A 114 13.56 15.13 -2.14
CA GLU A 114 13.23 16.46 -2.66
C GLU A 114 11.80 16.88 -2.25
N GLY A 115 10.86 15.94 -2.26
CA GLY A 115 9.44 16.17 -1.93
C GLY A 115 9.07 15.88 -0.47
N ALA A 116 10.02 15.53 0.40
CA ALA A 116 9.74 14.99 1.73
C ALA A 116 8.90 15.93 2.61
N THR A 117 9.19 17.23 2.60
CA THR A 117 8.41 18.21 3.37
C THR A 117 6.97 18.34 2.87
N ALA A 118 6.72 18.20 1.57
CA ALA A 118 5.36 18.19 1.05
C ALA A 118 4.57 16.97 1.56
N LEU A 119 5.24 15.81 1.66
CA LEU A 119 4.64 14.59 2.25
C LEU A 119 4.36 14.72 3.75
N GLY A 120 4.85 15.78 4.40
CA GLY A 120 4.71 16.00 5.83
C GLY A 120 5.93 15.59 6.65
N ASP A 121 7.10 15.36 6.02
CA ASP A 121 8.31 15.08 6.78
C ASP A 121 8.91 16.38 7.34
N PRO A 122 9.46 16.37 8.58
CA PRO A 122 10.09 17.56 9.15
C PRO A 122 11.22 18.07 8.26
N ALA A 123 11.34 19.38 8.12
CA ALA A 123 12.43 19.99 7.36
C ALA A 123 13.80 19.49 7.85
N GLY A 124 14.65 19.04 6.93
CA GLY A 124 15.98 18.50 7.22
C GLY A 124 16.02 17.06 7.75
N SER A 125 14.87 16.41 7.96
CA SER A 125 14.82 15.02 8.47
C SER A 125 15.48 14.01 7.53
N THR A 126 15.50 14.28 6.21
CA THR A 126 16.12 13.45 5.18
C THR A 126 17.61 13.22 5.41
N SER A 127 18.31 14.14 6.08
CA SER A 127 19.74 13.98 6.43
C SER A 127 20.02 12.81 7.38
N THR A 128 19.00 12.35 8.11
CA THR A 128 19.09 11.23 9.07
C THR A 128 18.41 9.96 8.58
N TRP A 129 17.85 9.99 7.37
CA TRP A 129 17.20 8.82 6.80
C TRP A 129 18.18 7.70 6.55
N ARG A 130 17.78 6.48 6.89
CA ARG A 130 18.56 5.25 6.64
C ARG A 130 18.60 4.85 5.17
N VAL A 131 17.58 5.26 4.42
CA VAL A 131 17.36 4.91 3.01
C VAL A 131 16.85 6.14 2.27
N GLY A 132 17.47 6.48 1.14
CA GLY A 132 16.99 7.51 0.20
C GLY A 132 17.26 8.97 0.62
N GLY A 133 17.89 9.19 1.77
CA GLY A 133 18.41 10.51 2.15
C GLY A 133 19.79 10.80 1.55
N ASP A 134 20.25 12.05 1.63
CA ASP A 134 21.55 12.49 1.07
C ASP A 134 22.74 11.66 1.57
N ALA A 135 22.70 11.22 2.82
CA ALA A 135 23.74 10.39 3.43
C ALA A 135 23.67 8.91 3.01
N HIS A 136 22.49 8.43 2.58
CA HIS A 136 22.22 7.04 2.21
C HIS A 136 21.45 6.97 0.89
N PRO A 137 22.02 7.45 -0.23
CA PRO A 137 21.36 7.46 -1.53
C PRO A 137 21.20 6.03 -2.05
N VAL A 138 20.05 5.72 -2.65
CA VAL A 138 19.72 4.38 -3.13
C VAL A 138 19.32 4.39 -4.60
N ASP A 139 19.80 3.38 -5.34
CA ASP A 139 19.57 3.21 -6.77
C ASP A 139 18.70 1.98 -7.04
N VAL A 140 18.96 0.89 -6.32
CA VAL A 140 18.29 -0.41 -6.53
C VAL A 140 17.75 -0.90 -5.20
N VAL A 141 16.54 -1.44 -5.21
CA VAL A 141 16.02 -2.28 -4.12
C VAL A 141 15.73 -3.67 -4.64
N ILE A 142 16.24 -4.68 -3.93
CA ILE A 142 15.89 -6.09 -4.14
C ILE A 142 15.00 -6.52 -3.00
N VAL A 143 13.82 -7.03 -3.33
CA VAL A 143 12.81 -7.49 -2.37
C VAL A 143 12.83 -9.01 -2.34
N LEU A 144 13.07 -9.58 -1.16
CA LEU A 144 12.97 -11.01 -0.89
C LEU A 144 11.79 -11.27 0.03
N ALA A 145 11.03 -12.34 -0.23
CA ALA A 145 9.91 -12.72 0.63
C ALA A 145 9.79 -14.24 0.77
N SER A 146 9.44 -14.69 1.97
CA SER A 146 9.19 -16.09 2.30
C SER A 146 8.52 -16.19 3.67
N ASP A 147 7.81 -17.28 3.93
CA ASP A 147 7.34 -17.61 5.28
C ASP A 147 8.47 -18.19 6.16
N HIS A 148 9.65 -18.41 5.54
CA HIS A 148 10.81 -19.09 6.12
C HIS A 148 12.01 -18.14 6.24
N PRO A 149 12.26 -17.54 7.41
CA PRO A 149 13.32 -16.55 7.58
C PRO A 149 14.72 -17.12 7.29
N GLU A 150 14.94 -18.42 7.50
CA GLU A 150 16.18 -19.11 7.17
C GLU A 150 16.46 -19.16 5.67
N LEU A 151 15.42 -19.31 4.83
CA LEU A 151 15.55 -19.31 3.38
C LEU A 151 15.86 -17.92 2.87
N ILE A 152 15.20 -16.89 3.43
CA ILE A 152 15.52 -15.48 3.13
C ILE A 152 16.97 -15.18 3.50
N ALA A 153 17.43 -15.56 4.70
CA ALA A 153 18.80 -15.28 5.13
C ALA A 153 19.85 -15.92 4.21
N SER A 154 19.60 -17.14 3.72
CA SER A 154 20.48 -17.81 2.74
C SER A 154 20.48 -17.10 1.39
N GLN A 155 19.31 -16.67 0.91
CA GLN A 155 19.18 -15.97 -0.36
C GLN A 155 19.78 -14.56 -0.30
N GLU A 156 19.57 -13.85 0.81
CA GLU A 156 20.15 -12.55 1.12
C GLU A 156 21.67 -12.58 0.96
N GLN A 157 22.35 -13.52 1.62
CA GLN A 157 23.81 -13.66 1.52
C GLN A 157 24.30 -13.96 0.10
N THR A 158 23.52 -14.75 -0.66
CA THR A 158 23.87 -15.12 -2.03
C THR A 158 23.77 -13.93 -2.97
N ILE A 159 22.65 -13.19 -2.87
CA ILE A 159 22.41 -11.99 -3.67
C ILE A 159 23.38 -10.89 -3.30
N ASP A 160 23.63 -10.64 -2.02
CA ASP A 160 24.52 -9.57 -1.61
C ASP A 160 25.95 -9.77 -2.12
N ARG A 161 26.48 -11.00 -2.02
CA ARG A 161 27.78 -11.34 -2.62
C ARG A 161 27.79 -11.12 -4.14
N ALA A 162 26.73 -11.54 -4.83
CA ALA A 162 26.63 -11.37 -6.28
C ALA A 162 26.51 -9.90 -6.69
N ALA A 163 25.70 -9.11 -5.98
CA ALA A 163 25.50 -7.68 -6.20
C ALA A 163 26.81 -6.90 -6.00
N GLN A 164 27.54 -7.17 -4.90
CA GLN A 164 28.84 -6.56 -4.65
C GLN A 164 29.87 -6.93 -5.71
N ALA A 165 29.92 -8.22 -6.11
CA ALA A 165 30.74 -8.66 -7.22
C ALA A 165 30.29 -8.08 -8.58
N ALA A 166 29.07 -7.56 -8.68
CA ALA A 166 28.54 -6.90 -9.87
C ALA A 166 28.69 -5.38 -9.84
N GLY A 167 29.34 -4.80 -8.82
CA GLY A 167 29.54 -3.35 -8.75
C GLY A 167 28.36 -2.58 -8.14
N LEU A 168 27.59 -3.22 -7.27
CA LEU A 168 26.62 -2.57 -6.39
C LEU A 168 27.18 -2.51 -4.97
N ALA A 169 27.03 -1.39 -4.28
CA ALA A 169 27.38 -1.26 -2.86
C ALA A 169 26.12 -1.31 -2.01
N LEU A 170 26.10 -2.18 -0.99
CA LEU A 170 24.99 -2.26 -0.05
C LEU A 170 24.92 -0.97 0.78
N VAL A 171 23.74 -0.37 0.83
CA VAL A 171 23.44 0.87 1.58
C VAL A 171 22.78 0.53 2.91
N ASP A 172 21.70 -0.24 2.87
CA ASP A 172 20.99 -0.69 4.06
C ASP A 172 20.22 -1.99 3.81
N VAL A 173 19.83 -2.66 4.91
CA VAL A 173 18.96 -3.83 4.89
C VAL A 173 17.81 -3.63 5.86
N GLU A 174 16.59 -3.58 5.33
CA GLU A 174 15.38 -3.49 6.14
C GLU A 174 14.67 -4.84 6.15
N ARG A 175 14.41 -5.37 7.35
CA ARG A 175 13.80 -6.70 7.55
C ARG A 175 12.45 -6.54 8.22
N GLY A 176 11.40 -6.88 7.48
CA GLY A 176 10.03 -6.91 7.93
C GLY A 176 9.60 -8.31 8.31
N ARG A 177 8.74 -8.39 9.34
CA ARG A 177 8.11 -9.64 9.77
C ARG A 177 6.71 -9.37 10.31
N VAL A 178 5.78 -10.25 9.99
CA VAL A 178 4.48 -10.31 10.68
C VAL A 178 4.71 -10.46 12.19
N LEU A 179 4.02 -9.64 12.98
CA LEU A 179 4.17 -9.65 14.44
C LEU A 179 3.73 -10.99 15.04
N PRO A 180 4.37 -11.45 16.13
CA PRO A 180 4.11 -12.76 16.71
C PRO A 180 2.78 -12.82 17.47
N GLY A 181 2.28 -14.05 17.66
CA GLY A 181 1.17 -14.34 18.57
C GLY A 181 -0.13 -13.63 18.21
N ALA A 182 -0.75 -12.97 19.19
CA ALA A 182 -2.03 -12.29 19.03
C ALA A 182 -1.98 -11.09 18.06
N LEU A 183 -0.78 -10.58 17.75
CA LEU A 183 -0.58 -9.48 16.82
C LEU A 183 -0.37 -9.95 15.37
N ALA A 184 -0.52 -11.24 15.06
CA ALA A 184 -0.38 -11.73 13.70
C ALA A 184 -1.33 -11.02 12.70
N GLY A 185 -0.73 -10.38 11.70
CA GLY A 185 -1.38 -9.52 10.71
C GLY A 185 -1.91 -8.19 11.25
N HIS A 186 -1.41 -7.73 12.40
CA HIS A 186 -1.62 -6.39 12.93
C HIS A 186 -0.33 -5.57 12.78
N GLU A 187 -0.46 -4.24 12.73
CA GLU A 187 0.67 -3.31 12.86
C GLU A 187 0.96 -2.99 14.34
N HIS A 188 1.97 -2.17 14.63
CA HIS A 188 2.49 -1.99 16.00
C HIS A 188 1.56 -1.23 16.95
N PHE A 189 0.63 -0.40 16.48
CA PHE A 189 -0.44 0.14 17.34
C PHE A 189 -1.53 -0.90 17.67
N GLY A 190 -1.44 -2.10 17.07
CA GLY A 190 -2.29 -3.24 17.33
C GLY A 190 -3.51 -3.35 16.44
N PHE A 191 -3.58 -2.63 15.31
CA PHE A 191 -4.70 -2.70 14.37
C PHE A 191 -4.44 -3.70 13.26
N LYS A 192 -5.45 -4.50 12.92
CA LYS A 192 -5.41 -5.42 11.79
C LYS A 192 -5.21 -4.64 10.49
N ASP A 193 -4.14 -4.94 9.76
CA ASP A 193 -3.84 -4.33 8.47
C ASP A 193 -4.10 -5.32 7.31
N GLY A 194 -4.02 -4.83 6.06
CA GLY A 194 -4.21 -5.64 4.84
C GLY A 194 -5.66 -5.99 4.52
N ILE A 195 -6.64 -5.32 5.13
CA ILE A 195 -8.07 -5.64 4.94
C ILE A 195 -8.62 -5.08 3.62
N SER A 196 -8.36 -3.80 3.34
CA SER A 196 -8.95 -3.09 2.22
C SER A 196 -7.88 -2.74 1.19
N GLU A 197 -7.99 -3.39 0.02
CA GLU A 197 -7.20 -3.11 -1.17
C GLU A 197 -8.11 -3.05 -2.40
N PRO A 198 -7.81 -2.23 -3.41
CA PRO A 198 -8.53 -2.32 -4.67
C PRO A 198 -8.32 -3.70 -5.33
N ALA A 199 -9.28 -4.09 -6.15
CA ALA A 199 -9.21 -5.27 -7.00
C ALA A 199 -8.91 -4.83 -8.43
N VAL A 200 -7.73 -5.20 -8.94
CA VAL A 200 -7.35 -4.92 -10.32
C VAL A 200 -8.22 -5.75 -11.27
N ARG A 201 -8.90 -5.09 -12.20
CA ARG A 201 -9.60 -5.72 -13.33
C ARG A 201 -8.60 -6.42 -14.24
N GLY A 202 -8.97 -7.57 -14.75
CA GLY A 202 -8.20 -8.33 -15.71
C GLY A 202 -8.50 -9.82 -15.64
N THR A 203 -8.14 -10.54 -16.69
CA THR A 203 -8.22 -12.01 -16.75
C THR A 203 -6.83 -12.64 -16.79
N ARG A 204 -6.72 -13.88 -16.31
CA ARG A 204 -5.49 -14.68 -16.45
C ARG A 204 -5.34 -15.22 -17.86
N SER A 205 -6.46 -15.57 -18.48
CA SER A 205 -6.51 -16.16 -19.81
C SER A 205 -7.66 -15.58 -20.65
N GLU A 206 -7.80 -16.08 -21.88
CA GLU A 206 -8.93 -15.79 -22.76
C GLU A 206 -10.21 -16.54 -22.36
N ALA A 207 -10.14 -17.44 -21.37
CA ALA A 207 -11.31 -18.18 -20.92
C ALA A 207 -12.36 -17.23 -20.28
N PRO A 208 -13.66 -17.41 -20.57
CA PRO A 208 -14.69 -16.60 -19.96
C PRO A 208 -14.63 -16.65 -18.43
N GLU A 209 -14.71 -15.48 -17.80
CA GLU A 209 -14.76 -15.32 -16.34
C GLU A 209 -13.53 -15.83 -15.57
N ASP A 210 -12.39 -16.09 -16.25
CA ASP A 210 -11.11 -16.37 -15.59
C ASP A 210 -10.45 -15.07 -15.07
N TYR A 211 -11.18 -14.36 -14.21
CA TYR A 211 -10.78 -13.10 -13.62
C TYR A 211 -9.58 -13.26 -12.71
N PHE A 212 -8.55 -12.44 -12.90
CA PHE A 212 -7.36 -12.39 -12.07
C PHE A 212 -7.72 -12.23 -10.58
N VAL A 213 -8.57 -11.27 -10.23
CA VAL A 213 -9.15 -11.19 -8.88
C VAL A 213 -10.50 -11.94 -8.85
N PRO A 214 -10.68 -12.92 -7.96
CA PRO A 214 -11.95 -13.64 -7.82
C PRO A 214 -13.14 -12.71 -7.60
N ARG A 215 -14.29 -13.07 -8.18
CA ARG A 215 -15.58 -12.38 -8.00
C ARG A 215 -16.42 -13.14 -6.99
N THR A 216 -16.56 -12.63 -5.77
CA THR A 216 -17.22 -13.32 -4.65
C THR A 216 -18.60 -12.76 -4.30
N ILE A 217 -18.97 -11.63 -4.91
CA ILE A 217 -20.30 -11.03 -4.74
C ILE A 217 -21.33 -11.81 -5.59
N PRO A 218 -22.53 -12.12 -5.04
CA PRO A 218 -23.63 -12.69 -5.83
C PRO A 218 -23.97 -11.81 -7.04
N ARG A 219 -24.31 -12.43 -8.17
CA ARG A 219 -24.68 -11.72 -9.42
C ARG A 219 -26.19 -11.64 -9.63
N THR A 220 -26.94 -11.73 -8.54
CA THR A 220 -28.40 -11.69 -8.50
C THR A 220 -28.85 -10.56 -7.59
N GLU A 221 -30.09 -10.09 -7.75
CA GLU A 221 -30.69 -9.12 -6.83
C GLU A 221 -30.47 -9.50 -5.34
N PRO A 222 -30.14 -8.53 -4.46
CA PRO A 222 -29.97 -7.09 -4.70
C PRO A 222 -28.56 -6.66 -5.15
N PHE A 223 -27.68 -7.60 -5.50
CA PHE A 223 -26.24 -7.35 -5.67
C PHE A 223 -25.79 -7.08 -7.11
N GLU A 224 -26.69 -7.15 -8.09
CA GLU A 224 -26.33 -7.14 -9.52
C GLU A 224 -25.48 -5.92 -9.88
N ASP A 225 -25.94 -4.71 -9.52
CA ASP A 225 -25.21 -3.47 -9.82
C ASP A 225 -23.92 -3.33 -8.98
N TYR A 226 -23.98 -3.71 -7.70
CA TYR A 226 -22.82 -3.70 -6.81
C TYR A 226 -21.69 -4.63 -7.29
N SER A 227 -22.04 -5.79 -7.84
CA SER A 227 -21.08 -6.76 -8.39
C SER A 227 -20.31 -6.23 -9.61
N LEU A 228 -20.77 -5.15 -10.24
CA LEU A 228 -20.08 -4.51 -11.37
C LEU A 228 -18.93 -3.61 -10.91
N ASP A 229 -19.03 -3.04 -9.71
CA ASP A 229 -18.06 -2.08 -9.16
C ASP A 229 -17.14 -2.68 -8.08
N TYR A 230 -17.46 -3.87 -7.58
CA TYR A 230 -16.71 -4.52 -6.51
C TYR A 230 -16.41 -5.98 -6.88
N ALA A 231 -15.21 -6.46 -6.52
CA ALA A 231 -14.81 -7.86 -6.73
C ALA A 231 -15.28 -8.77 -5.59
N ALA A 232 -15.19 -8.23 -4.39
CA ALA A 232 -15.60 -8.81 -3.12
C ALA A 232 -16.25 -7.69 -2.29
N PRO A 233 -17.02 -8.02 -1.24
CA PRO A 233 -17.63 -7.01 -0.37
C PRO A 233 -16.67 -5.86 0.02
N GLY A 234 -16.99 -4.64 -0.43
CA GLY A 234 -16.21 -3.41 -0.24
C GLY A 234 -14.88 -3.32 -0.99
N ARG A 235 -14.52 -4.34 -1.79
CA ARG A 235 -13.28 -4.41 -2.55
C ARG A 235 -13.47 -3.84 -3.96
N THR A 236 -13.31 -2.52 -4.08
CA THR A 236 -13.57 -1.76 -5.31
C THR A 236 -12.73 -2.24 -6.50
N LEU A 237 -13.36 -2.33 -7.66
CA LEU A 237 -12.71 -2.65 -8.93
C LEU A 237 -12.04 -1.43 -9.56
N ILE A 238 -10.77 -1.60 -9.94
CA ILE A 238 -9.99 -0.57 -10.65
C ILE A 238 -9.46 -1.12 -11.97
N TRP A 239 -9.37 -0.27 -12.99
CA TRP A 239 -8.69 -0.64 -14.24
C TRP A 239 -7.18 -0.81 -14.03
N PRO A 240 -6.53 -1.77 -14.70
CA PRO A 240 -5.12 -2.09 -14.49
C PRO A 240 -4.20 -0.90 -14.73
N GLY A 241 -4.57 0.04 -15.62
CA GLY A 241 -3.81 1.26 -15.87
C GLY A 241 -3.62 2.18 -14.66
N HIS A 242 -4.29 1.93 -13.53
CA HIS A 242 -4.05 2.65 -12.26
C HIS A 242 -2.88 2.07 -11.45
N VAL A 243 -2.42 0.87 -11.79
CA VAL A 243 -1.30 0.17 -11.14
C VAL A 243 -0.18 -0.11 -12.15
N LEU A 244 -0.53 -0.57 -13.34
CA LEU A 244 0.39 -1.05 -14.36
C LEU A 244 0.47 -0.08 -15.54
N PHE A 245 1.68 0.12 -16.05
CA PHE A 245 1.93 0.74 -17.35
C PHE A 245 1.49 -0.19 -18.49
N GLY A 246 1.16 0.38 -19.65
CA GLY A 246 0.68 -0.37 -20.82
C GLY A 246 -0.84 -0.62 -20.89
N TYR A 247 -1.58 -0.32 -19.82
CA TYR A 247 -3.03 -0.52 -19.76
C TYR A 247 -3.81 0.80 -19.64
N GLY A 248 -5.04 0.82 -20.17
CA GLY A 248 -5.95 1.96 -20.05
C GLY A 248 -6.40 2.22 -18.60
N ARG A 249 -6.62 3.50 -18.27
CA ARG A 249 -7.19 3.96 -17.00
C ARG A 249 -8.70 4.14 -17.11
N GLN A 250 -9.37 4.27 -15.98
CA GLN A 250 -10.77 4.68 -15.92
C GLN A 250 -11.00 6.04 -16.61
N ASP A 251 -12.09 6.19 -17.36
CA ASP A 251 -12.55 7.49 -17.85
C ASP A 251 -13.25 8.26 -16.71
N PRO A 252 -12.64 9.32 -16.15
CA PRO A 252 -13.19 10.03 -15.00
C PRO A 252 -14.50 10.76 -15.31
N ALA A 253 -14.82 10.99 -16.59
CA ALA A 253 -16.06 11.63 -17.01
C ALA A 253 -17.21 10.64 -17.25
N LYS A 254 -16.90 9.36 -17.50
CA LYS A 254 -17.90 8.30 -17.79
C LYS A 254 -18.10 7.32 -16.63
N GLY A 255 -17.31 7.43 -15.57
CA GLY A 255 -17.48 6.65 -14.34
C GLY A 255 -16.64 5.37 -14.28
N PRO A 256 -16.74 4.59 -13.19
CA PRO A 256 -15.78 3.54 -12.85
C PRO A 256 -15.76 2.31 -13.77
N ARG A 257 -16.81 2.15 -14.57
CA ARG A 257 -17.01 0.99 -15.45
C ARG A 257 -16.47 1.20 -16.86
N VAL A 258 -15.97 2.39 -17.19
CA VAL A 258 -15.50 2.72 -18.54
C VAL A 258 -14.00 2.94 -18.55
N VAL A 259 -13.31 2.22 -19.42
CA VAL A 259 -11.86 2.38 -19.67
C VAL A 259 -11.61 3.40 -20.79
N ALA A 260 -10.51 4.12 -20.68
CA ALA A 260 -9.99 5.04 -21.69
C ALA A 260 -8.51 4.72 -21.96
N ASP A 261 -8.25 4.05 -23.09
CA ASP A 261 -6.89 3.64 -23.48
C ASP A 261 -5.95 4.83 -23.74
N ASN A 262 -6.51 5.98 -24.14
CA ASN A 262 -5.76 7.21 -24.31
C ASN A 262 -5.35 7.88 -22.99
N LEU A 263 -5.82 7.36 -21.84
CA LEU A 263 -5.42 7.79 -20.50
C LEU A 263 -4.42 6.83 -19.84
N ARG A 264 -3.79 5.93 -20.61
CA ARG A 264 -2.72 5.07 -20.10
C ARG A 264 -1.58 5.90 -19.46
N PRO A 265 -0.89 5.36 -18.45
CA PRO A 265 0.32 5.99 -17.89
C PRO A 265 1.34 6.31 -18.99
N ILE A 266 2.04 7.44 -18.91
CA ILE A 266 3.00 7.86 -19.93
C ILE A 266 4.42 7.55 -19.42
N GLY A 267 5.19 6.86 -20.24
CA GLY A 267 6.57 6.49 -19.98
C GLY A 267 7.23 5.95 -21.24
N PRO A 268 8.52 5.58 -21.16
CA PRO A 268 9.22 4.93 -22.25
C PRO A 268 8.55 3.60 -22.61
N ALA A 269 8.72 3.14 -23.86
CA ALA A 269 8.04 1.94 -24.36
C ALA A 269 8.32 0.68 -23.52
N TRP A 270 9.49 0.58 -22.88
CA TRP A 270 9.85 -0.54 -22.01
C TRP A 270 9.16 -0.50 -20.64
N ALA A 271 8.44 0.57 -20.29
CA ALA A 271 7.77 0.69 -19.01
C ALA A 271 6.51 -0.17 -18.90
N ASP A 272 5.94 -0.63 -20.03
CA ASP A 272 4.76 -1.50 -20.04
C ASP A 272 4.92 -2.69 -19.07
N ASN A 273 3.84 -3.08 -18.40
CA ASN A 273 3.80 -4.10 -17.34
C ASN A 273 4.60 -3.77 -16.05
N GLY A 274 5.27 -2.63 -15.99
CA GLY A 274 5.88 -2.11 -14.77
C GLY A 274 4.92 -1.28 -13.91
N SER A 275 5.37 -0.93 -12.71
CA SER A 275 4.63 -0.09 -11.74
C SER A 275 5.60 0.80 -10.96
N PHE A 276 5.16 1.99 -10.55
CA PHE A 276 5.87 2.71 -9.49
C PHE A 276 5.70 1.98 -8.17
N MET A 277 6.76 1.98 -7.37
CA MET A 277 6.84 1.48 -6.01
C MET A 277 7.26 2.62 -5.10
N VAL A 278 6.47 2.88 -4.06
CA VAL A 278 6.82 3.80 -2.98
C VAL A 278 7.29 2.96 -1.81
N PHE A 279 8.49 3.25 -1.28
CA PHE A 279 8.96 2.68 -0.03
C PHE A 279 9.07 3.76 1.04
N ARG A 280 8.55 3.51 2.24
CA ARG A 280 8.65 4.39 3.40
C ARG A 280 8.98 3.57 4.64
N ARG A 281 10.04 3.96 5.34
CA ARG A 281 10.39 3.42 6.66
C ARG A 281 9.74 4.28 7.75
N LEU A 282 8.62 3.83 8.28
CA LEU A 282 7.78 4.57 9.20
C LEU A 282 7.96 4.06 10.63
N ARG A 283 8.69 4.79 11.47
CA ARG A 283 8.84 4.48 12.90
C ARG A 283 7.56 4.81 13.65
N GLN A 284 7.14 3.95 14.58
CA GLN A 284 5.91 4.10 15.36
C GLN A 284 6.21 4.22 16.86
N ASP A 285 5.71 5.27 17.51
CA ASP A 285 5.75 5.45 18.96
C ASP A 285 4.50 4.87 19.63
N VAL A 286 4.54 3.55 19.85
CA VAL A 286 3.39 2.79 20.40
C VAL A 286 3.03 3.25 21.81
N ARG A 287 4.02 3.53 22.65
CA ARG A 287 3.78 4.02 24.01
C ARG A 287 3.03 5.36 23.98
N ALA A 288 3.46 6.30 23.14
CA ALA A 288 2.80 7.60 23.04
C ALA A 288 1.36 7.48 22.50
N PHE A 289 1.12 6.57 21.56
CA PHE A 289 -0.23 6.28 21.07
C PHE A 289 -1.11 5.67 22.16
N ASP A 290 -0.63 4.65 22.87
CA ASP A 290 -1.35 3.95 23.94
C ASP A 290 -1.69 4.90 25.10
N THR A 291 -0.76 5.75 25.52
CA THR A 291 -1.01 6.78 26.53
C THR A 291 -2.10 7.74 26.06
N PHE A 292 -2.03 8.22 24.82
CA PHE A 292 -3.03 9.14 24.29
C PHE A 292 -4.44 8.54 24.29
N VAL A 293 -4.61 7.31 23.78
CA VAL A 293 -5.95 6.71 23.71
C VAL A 293 -6.55 6.44 25.10
N GLN A 294 -5.72 6.16 26.10
CA GLN A 294 -6.16 6.03 27.49
C GLN A 294 -6.63 7.37 28.08
N ASP A 295 -5.81 8.42 27.94
CA ASP A 295 -6.13 9.75 28.45
C ASP A 295 -7.36 10.35 27.75
N ALA A 296 -7.43 10.20 26.43
CA ALA A 296 -8.56 10.63 25.61
C ALA A 296 -9.85 9.90 26.01
N ALA A 297 -9.80 8.58 26.26
CA ALA A 297 -10.96 7.81 26.69
C ALA A 297 -11.50 8.28 28.05
N ALA A 298 -10.61 8.58 29.00
CA ALA A 298 -11.00 9.13 30.30
C ALA A 298 -11.67 10.51 30.15
N SER A 299 -11.08 11.40 29.35
CA SER A 299 -11.62 12.75 29.08
C SER A 299 -12.98 12.72 28.38
N LEU A 300 -13.12 11.88 27.35
CA LEU A 300 -14.37 11.70 26.62
C LEU A 300 -15.45 11.08 27.51
N THR A 301 -15.12 10.07 28.33
CA THR A 301 -16.07 9.46 29.26
C THR A 301 -16.59 10.47 30.30
N ALA A 302 -15.71 11.35 30.80
CA ALA A 302 -16.13 12.42 31.71
C ALA A 302 -17.11 13.41 31.05
N SER A 303 -16.94 13.66 29.75
CA SER A 303 -17.82 14.54 28.96
C SER A 303 -19.10 13.83 28.48
N HIS A 304 -19.08 12.51 28.40
CA HIS A 304 -20.16 11.64 27.88
C HIS A 304 -20.52 10.51 28.87
N PRO A 305 -21.01 10.81 30.07
CA PRO A 305 -21.21 9.80 31.11
C PRO A 305 -22.25 8.73 30.76
N GLN A 306 -23.21 9.05 29.87
CA GLN A 306 -24.21 8.10 29.38
C GLN A 306 -23.70 7.23 28.22
N ALA A 307 -22.54 7.56 27.67
CA ALA A 307 -21.97 6.94 26.50
C ALA A 307 -20.43 6.85 26.64
N PRO A 308 -19.93 6.06 27.62
CA PRO A 308 -18.51 6.01 27.94
C PRO A 308 -17.67 5.53 26.73
N PHE A 309 -16.40 5.93 26.75
CA PHE A 309 -15.39 5.57 25.76
C PHE A 309 -14.35 4.66 26.40
N SER A 310 -14.05 3.54 25.76
CA SER A 310 -12.85 2.75 26.05
C SER A 310 -11.67 3.27 25.21
N ALA A 311 -10.44 2.96 25.64
CA ALA A 311 -9.25 3.26 24.85
C ALA A 311 -9.32 2.60 23.46
N ASP A 312 -9.84 1.38 23.37
CA ASP A 312 -10.05 0.68 22.10
C ASP A 312 -11.05 1.40 21.20
N LEU A 313 -12.14 1.97 21.76
CA LEU A 313 -13.10 2.75 20.98
C LEU A 313 -12.47 4.05 20.46
N VAL A 314 -11.67 4.73 21.28
CA VAL A 314 -10.93 5.93 20.84
C VAL A 314 -10.01 5.57 19.69
N GLY A 315 -9.18 4.54 19.84
CA GLY A 315 -8.32 4.04 18.76
C GLY A 315 -9.12 3.68 17.51
N ALA A 316 -10.27 3.02 17.67
CA ALA A 316 -11.15 2.67 16.57
C ALA A 316 -11.70 3.90 15.84
N CYS A 317 -12.01 4.97 16.56
CA CYS A 317 -12.45 6.24 15.97
C CYS A 317 -11.33 6.91 15.17
N LEU A 318 -10.09 6.90 15.68
CA LEU A 318 -8.93 7.49 14.99
C LEU A 318 -8.60 6.74 13.69
N VAL A 319 -8.67 5.41 13.70
CA VAL A 319 -8.32 4.56 12.55
C VAL A 319 -9.51 4.38 11.61
N GLY A 320 -10.72 4.31 12.14
CA GLY A 320 -11.95 3.90 11.46
C GLY A 320 -12.19 2.36 11.48
N ARG A 321 -11.41 1.63 12.29
CA ARG A 321 -11.59 0.20 12.56
C ARG A 321 -11.14 -0.13 13.98
N TRP A 322 -11.82 -1.06 14.62
CA TRP A 322 -11.31 -1.71 15.84
C TRP A 322 -10.00 -2.44 15.57
N LYS A 323 -9.25 -2.72 16.64
CA LYS A 323 -7.98 -3.46 16.55
C LYS A 323 -8.14 -4.81 15.83
N SER A 324 -9.27 -5.50 16.00
CA SER A 324 -9.59 -6.75 15.28
C SER A 324 -9.76 -6.62 13.77
N GLY A 325 -9.96 -5.41 13.26
CA GLY A 325 -10.31 -5.12 11.86
C GLY A 325 -11.78 -4.79 11.62
N THR A 326 -12.66 -5.00 12.61
CA THR A 326 -14.09 -4.63 12.51
C THR A 326 -14.23 -3.14 12.16
N PRO A 327 -14.93 -2.78 11.09
CA PRO A 327 -15.17 -1.37 10.78
C PRO A 327 -16.18 -0.77 11.74
N ILE A 328 -15.91 0.44 12.23
CA ILE A 328 -16.78 1.13 13.20
C ILE A 328 -18.15 1.44 12.58
N MET A 329 -18.21 1.55 11.25
CA MET A 329 -19.45 1.61 10.47
C MET A 329 -20.41 0.44 10.72
N ARG A 330 -19.89 -0.76 11.04
CA ARG A 330 -20.70 -1.94 11.35
C ARG A 330 -20.86 -2.21 12.84
N ALA A 331 -19.96 -1.67 13.64
CA ALA A 331 -19.94 -1.87 15.08
C ALA A 331 -19.47 -0.58 15.78
N PRO A 332 -20.35 0.42 15.94
CA PRO A 332 -19.92 1.76 16.36
C PRO A 332 -19.40 1.81 17.80
N ARG A 333 -19.92 0.95 18.70
CA ARG A 333 -19.67 1.09 20.14
C ARG A 333 -18.98 -0.12 20.77
N GLU A 334 -18.94 -1.25 20.08
CA GLU A 334 -18.35 -2.50 20.57
C GLU A 334 -17.66 -3.24 19.42
N ASP A 335 -16.53 -3.90 19.70
CA ASP A 335 -15.84 -4.72 18.70
C ASP A 335 -16.49 -6.09 18.53
N LEU A 336 -17.24 -6.26 17.43
CA LEU A 336 -17.89 -7.53 17.08
C LEU A 336 -16.94 -8.57 16.44
N ARG A 337 -15.65 -8.24 16.29
CA ARG A 337 -14.62 -9.10 15.67
C ARG A 337 -15.06 -9.67 14.31
N ILE A 338 -15.62 -8.81 13.47
CA ILE A 338 -16.01 -9.15 12.09
C ILE A 338 -14.75 -9.42 11.28
N THR A 339 -14.68 -10.60 10.65
CA THR A 339 -13.51 -11.06 9.88
C THR A 339 -13.88 -11.39 8.44
N GLY A 340 -12.88 -11.74 7.63
CA GLY A 340 -13.08 -12.12 6.23
C GLY A 340 -13.64 -10.96 5.38
N GLU A 341 -14.39 -11.30 4.34
CA GLU A 341 -14.94 -10.29 3.41
C GLU A 341 -15.93 -9.33 4.08
N ALA A 342 -16.68 -9.81 5.07
CA ALA A 342 -17.62 -9.02 5.87
C ALA A 342 -16.95 -7.83 6.56
N ALA A 343 -15.66 -7.94 6.91
CA ALA A 343 -14.90 -6.86 7.54
C ALA A 343 -14.72 -5.63 6.64
N ASN A 344 -14.95 -5.74 5.33
CA ASN A 344 -14.85 -4.61 4.41
C ASN A 344 -16.21 -4.17 3.83
N TYR A 345 -17.30 -4.85 4.19
CA TYR A 345 -18.64 -4.63 3.64
C TYR A 345 -19.37 -3.44 4.28
N PHE A 346 -19.02 -2.24 3.84
CA PHE A 346 -19.72 -1.00 4.20
C PHE A 346 -19.45 0.08 3.15
N LEU A 347 -20.28 1.10 3.18
CA LEU A 347 -20.13 2.37 2.49
C LEU A 347 -20.23 3.49 3.54
N TYR A 348 -19.98 4.74 3.16
CA TYR A 348 -20.14 5.88 4.07
C TYR A 348 -21.45 6.60 3.83
N ASP A 349 -21.79 6.95 2.59
CA ASP A 349 -22.95 7.83 2.34
C ASP A 349 -24.24 7.04 2.13
N ASN A 350 -24.11 5.86 1.53
CA ASN A 350 -25.25 5.00 1.24
C ASN A 350 -25.21 3.73 2.11
N ALA A 351 -26.39 3.13 2.31
CA ALA A 351 -26.45 1.76 2.80
C ALA A 351 -25.93 0.79 1.72
N VAL A 352 -25.35 -0.34 2.16
CA VAL A 352 -25.01 -1.44 1.25
C VAL A 352 -26.29 -2.13 0.71
N PRO A 353 -26.23 -2.82 -0.45
CA PRO A 353 -27.44 -3.30 -1.15
C PRO A 353 -28.30 -4.31 -0.36
N GLY A 354 -27.70 -5.06 0.57
CA GLY A 354 -28.42 -6.05 1.37
C GLY A 354 -27.49 -6.89 2.25
N ALA A 355 -28.05 -7.85 2.99
CA ALA A 355 -27.26 -8.75 3.83
C ALA A 355 -26.48 -9.77 2.99
N LEU A 356 -25.16 -9.90 3.23
CA LEU A 356 -24.36 -10.94 2.58
C LEU A 356 -24.80 -12.33 3.06
N PRO A 357 -24.82 -13.34 2.17
CA PRO A 357 -25.06 -14.72 2.58
C PRO A 357 -24.06 -15.17 3.65
N GLY A 358 -24.57 -15.62 4.80
CA GLY A 358 -23.74 -16.15 5.89
C GLY A 358 -23.03 -15.09 6.75
N ASP A 359 -23.34 -13.80 6.58
CA ASP A 359 -22.86 -12.72 7.46
C ASP A 359 -23.89 -12.42 8.55
N PRO A 360 -23.64 -12.79 9.82
CA PRO A 360 -24.58 -12.55 10.91
C PRO A 360 -24.49 -11.14 11.49
N ALA A 361 -23.48 -10.35 11.10
CA ALA A 361 -23.24 -9.06 11.72
C ALA A 361 -24.18 -7.98 11.16
N PRO A 362 -24.50 -6.94 11.95
CA PRO A 362 -25.36 -5.85 11.52
C PRO A 362 -24.87 -5.18 10.23
N LEU A 363 -25.80 -4.69 9.42
CA LEU A 363 -25.48 -3.85 8.27
C LEU A 363 -25.09 -2.44 8.74
N ALA A 364 -24.12 -1.85 8.05
CA ALA A 364 -23.79 -0.44 8.24
C ALA A 364 -24.94 0.44 7.74
N ALA A 365 -25.34 1.41 8.56
CA ALA A 365 -26.21 2.50 8.14
C ALA A 365 -25.41 3.55 7.37
N ALA A 366 -26.12 4.40 6.61
CA ALA A 366 -25.54 5.61 6.02
C ALA A 366 -25.02 6.56 7.12
N ASP A 367 -23.87 7.17 6.86
CA ASP A 367 -23.14 8.08 7.75
C ASP A 367 -22.57 9.28 6.98
N GLU A 368 -23.43 9.94 6.21
CA GLU A 368 -23.10 11.17 5.48
C GLU A 368 -22.48 12.23 6.39
N GLY A 369 -22.96 12.33 7.64
CA GLY A 369 -22.53 13.32 8.63
C GLY A 369 -21.29 12.96 9.47
N GLY A 370 -20.65 11.81 9.24
CA GLY A 370 -19.47 11.38 10.01
C GLY A 370 -19.75 11.13 11.50
N THR A 371 -21.01 10.87 11.83
CA THR A 371 -21.52 10.62 13.20
C THR A 371 -21.25 9.20 13.68
N THR A 372 -21.05 8.25 12.77
CA THR A 372 -20.65 6.89 13.11
C THR A 372 -19.14 6.76 12.99
N CYS A 373 -18.58 7.02 11.81
CA CYS A 373 -17.14 7.01 11.57
C CYS A 373 -16.64 8.44 11.37
N PRO A 374 -15.79 8.98 12.26
CA PRO A 374 -15.29 10.35 12.14
C PRO A 374 -14.73 10.63 10.75
N ALA A 375 -15.00 11.82 10.22
CA ALA A 375 -14.53 12.23 8.89
C ALA A 375 -12.99 12.21 8.77
N ALA A 376 -12.29 12.52 9.88
CA ALA A 376 -10.84 12.46 10.01
C ALA A 376 -10.26 11.05 10.27
N ALA A 377 -11.09 10.01 10.38
CA ALA A 377 -10.59 8.65 10.59
C ALA A 377 -9.67 8.23 9.45
N HIS A 378 -8.55 7.59 9.78
CA HIS A 378 -7.48 7.26 8.82
C HIS A 378 -8.02 6.60 7.53
N ILE A 379 -8.82 5.54 7.67
CA ILE A 379 -9.34 4.81 6.49
C ILE A 379 -10.34 5.62 5.66
N ARG A 380 -11.04 6.61 6.26
CA ARG A 380 -12.01 7.47 5.56
C ARG A 380 -11.29 8.59 4.81
N LYS A 381 -10.19 9.11 5.38
CA LYS A 381 -9.30 10.09 4.73
C LYS A 381 -8.65 9.53 3.47
N VAL A 382 -8.08 8.32 3.54
CA VAL A 382 -7.34 7.74 2.41
C VAL A 382 -8.23 6.99 1.42
N ASN A 383 -9.45 6.61 1.81
CA ASN A 383 -10.44 6.01 0.93
C ASN A 383 -11.85 6.47 1.33
N PRO A 384 -12.36 7.56 0.74
CA PRO A 384 -13.70 8.09 1.02
C PRO A 384 -14.83 7.24 0.42
N ARG A 385 -14.53 6.10 -0.23
CA ARG A 385 -15.51 5.18 -0.81
C ARG A 385 -16.50 5.88 -1.74
N ASP A 386 -17.79 5.84 -1.39
CA ASP A 386 -18.90 6.42 -2.12
C ASP A 386 -19.16 7.89 -1.77
N SER A 387 -18.45 8.44 -0.79
CA SER A 387 -18.54 9.85 -0.44
C SER A 387 -18.04 10.75 -1.56
N ALA A 388 -18.78 11.83 -1.82
CA ALA A 388 -18.29 12.92 -2.65
C ALA A 388 -17.15 13.66 -1.93
N THR A 389 -16.19 14.14 -2.71
CA THR A 389 -14.99 14.81 -2.20
C THR A 389 -14.74 16.13 -2.92
N ASP A 390 -13.65 16.81 -2.57
CA ASP A 390 -13.18 18.01 -3.25
C ASP A 390 -12.81 17.80 -4.72
N ILE A 391 -12.59 16.56 -5.14
CA ILE A 391 -12.34 16.22 -6.54
C ILE A 391 -13.57 15.64 -7.23
N GLY A 392 -14.69 15.40 -6.53
CA GLY A 392 -15.91 14.79 -7.04
C GLY A 392 -16.18 13.40 -6.45
N GLY A 393 -17.03 12.60 -7.10
CA GLY A 393 -17.41 11.26 -6.63
C GLY A 393 -16.49 10.12 -7.11
N ALA A 394 -16.98 8.88 -7.02
CA ALA A 394 -16.27 7.63 -7.33
C ALA A 394 -15.52 7.64 -8.68
N GLY A 395 -16.06 8.31 -9.70
CA GLY A 395 -15.40 8.50 -11.00
C GLY A 395 -13.99 9.13 -10.92
N LYS A 396 -13.70 9.88 -9.86
CA LYS A 396 -12.44 10.61 -9.66
C LYS A 396 -11.68 10.21 -8.38
N THR A 397 -12.37 9.67 -7.37
CA THR A 397 -11.75 9.18 -6.13
C THR A 397 -11.16 7.78 -6.26
N VAL A 398 -11.83 6.86 -6.97
CA VAL A 398 -11.33 5.49 -7.21
C VAL A 398 -9.94 5.47 -7.90
N PRO A 399 -9.64 6.34 -8.87
CA PRO A 399 -8.30 6.50 -9.43
C PRO A 399 -7.19 6.84 -8.42
N LYS A 400 -7.52 7.24 -7.19
CA LYS A 400 -6.56 7.61 -6.12
C LYS A 400 -6.12 6.42 -5.28
N LEU A 401 -6.78 5.26 -5.42
CA LEU A 401 -6.48 4.07 -4.65
C LEU A 401 -5.09 3.51 -5.00
N ILE A 402 -4.45 2.90 -4.01
CA ILE A 402 -3.12 2.29 -4.09
C ILE A 402 -3.19 0.82 -3.65
N LEU A 403 -2.29 -0.02 -4.15
CA LEU A 403 -2.08 -1.37 -3.62
C LEU A 403 -0.98 -1.31 -2.55
N ARG A 404 -1.24 -1.79 -1.33
CA ARG A 404 -0.27 -1.75 -0.23
C ARG A 404 0.37 -3.12 -0.03
N ARG A 405 1.67 -3.16 0.24
CA ARG A 405 2.46 -4.35 0.57
C ARG A 405 3.32 -4.14 1.82
N GLY A 406 2.82 -3.30 2.73
CA GLY A 406 3.56 -2.96 3.94
C GLY A 406 3.74 -4.16 4.88
N ILE A 407 4.83 -4.15 5.64
CA ILE A 407 5.14 -5.19 6.63
C ILE A 407 5.74 -4.55 7.89
N PRO A 408 5.36 -4.98 9.11
CA PRO A 408 5.96 -4.45 10.33
C PRO A 408 7.45 -4.77 10.43
N TYR A 409 8.23 -3.93 11.13
CA TYR A 409 9.62 -4.21 11.51
C TYR A 409 9.83 -3.95 13.00
N GLY A 410 10.84 -4.61 13.59
CA GLY A 410 11.17 -4.46 15.01
C GLY A 410 10.25 -5.26 15.95
N GLU A 411 10.64 -5.35 17.21
CA GLU A 411 9.91 -6.11 18.22
C GLU A 411 8.65 -5.37 18.71
N PRO A 412 7.55 -6.08 19.03
CA PRO A 412 6.37 -5.47 19.65
C PRO A 412 6.71 -4.66 20.91
N TYR A 413 5.92 -3.63 21.18
CA TYR A 413 6.02 -2.91 22.44
C TYR A 413 5.53 -3.78 23.60
N ASP A 414 6.30 -3.79 24.68
CA ASP A 414 5.95 -4.44 25.95
C ASP A 414 6.19 -3.47 27.11
N ALA A 415 5.10 -2.99 27.71
CA ALA A 415 5.16 -2.06 28.83
C ALA A 415 5.82 -2.65 30.09
N ALA A 416 5.86 -3.98 30.23
CA ALA A 416 6.49 -4.65 31.36
C ALA A 416 8.03 -4.76 31.21
N THR A 417 8.56 -4.61 29.99
CA THR A 417 9.99 -4.75 29.71
C THR A 417 10.68 -3.37 29.69
N PRO A 418 11.63 -3.09 30.62
CA PRO A 418 12.37 -1.83 30.64
C PRO A 418 13.09 -1.55 29.32
N GLY A 419 13.01 -0.30 28.83
CA GLY A 419 13.63 0.11 27.57
C GLY A 419 12.87 -0.31 26.30
N SER A 420 11.80 -1.12 26.41
CA SER A 420 11.02 -1.55 25.24
C SER A 420 10.49 -0.36 24.43
N ALA A 421 10.07 0.73 25.10
CA ALA A 421 9.55 1.91 24.43
C ALA A 421 10.58 2.63 23.53
N ASP A 422 11.88 2.44 23.76
CA ASP A 422 12.95 3.12 23.03
C ASP A 422 13.47 2.28 21.85
N LEU A 423 13.03 1.02 21.73
CA LEU A 423 13.37 0.17 20.59
C LEU A 423 12.78 0.71 19.29
N ASP A 424 13.55 0.57 18.21
CA ASP A 424 13.11 0.96 16.88
C ASP A 424 12.15 -0.08 16.30
N ARG A 425 10.94 0.37 16.00
CA ARG A 425 9.83 -0.44 15.49
C ARG A 425 8.94 0.40 14.60
N GLY A 426 8.22 -0.25 13.72
CA GLY A 426 7.21 0.41 12.91
C GLY A 426 6.82 -0.37 11.68
N LEU A 427 6.56 0.34 10.59
CA LEU A 427 6.08 -0.22 9.34
C LEU A 427 7.05 0.09 8.20
N LEU A 428 7.48 -0.95 7.49
CA LEU A 428 8.06 -0.81 6.15
C LEU A 428 6.88 -0.69 5.20
N PHE A 429 6.42 0.53 4.95
CA PHE A 429 5.30 0.79 4.07
C PHE A 429 5.76 0.69 2.62
N VAL A 430 5.05 -0.13 1.85
CA VAL A 430 5.22 -0.28 0.41
C VAL A 430 3.88 -0.08 -0.27
N CYS A 431 3.85 0.68 -1.36
CA CYS A 431 2.67 0.69 -2.23
C CYS A 431 2.99 0.80 -3.72
N PHE A 432 2.09 0.25 -4.52
CA PHE A 432 2.17 0.19 -5.97
C PHE A 432 1.07 1.00 -6.64
N GLN A 433 1.46 1.73 -7.67
CA GLN A 433 0.63 2.63 -8.47
C GLN A 433 1.28 2.92 -9.83
N SER A 434 0.49 3.49 -10.73
CA SER A 434 1.00 3.99 -12.02
C SER A 434 1.23 5.51 -12.07
N SER A 435 0.88 6.24 -11.00
CA SER A 435 1.24 7.65 -10.81
C SER A 435 1.35 7.97 -9.32
N ILE A 436 2.57 8.25 -8.86
CA ILE A 436 2.86 8.67 -7.49
C ILE A 436 2.21 10.02 -7.23
N ASP A 437 2.35 10.97 -8.16
CA ASP A 437 1.78 12.31 -8.07
C ASP A 437 0.27 12.27 -7.84
N ASN A 438 -0.44 11.43 -8.60
CA ASN A 438 -1.89 11.35 -8.55
C ASN A 438 -2.43 10.37 -7.50
N GLN A 439 -1.60 9.55 -6.86
CA GLN A 439 -2.02 8.53 -5.91
C GLN A 439 -1.33 8.75 -4.55
N PHE A 440 -0.17 8.14 -4.28
CA PHE A 440 0.48 8.25 -2.97
C PHE A 440 0.71 9.70 -2.52
N ALA A 441 1.34 10.54 -3.35
CA ALA A 441 1.63 11.92 -3.01
C ALA A 441 0.34 12.73 -2.85
N PHE A 442 -0.65 12.52 -3.72
CA PHE A 442 -1.97 13.12 -3.59
C PHE A 442 -2.63 12.77 -2.24
N LEU A 443 -2.66 11.49 -1.87
CA LEU A 443 -3.27 11.04 -0.61
C LEU A 443 -2.61 11.74 0.58
N MET A 444 -1.27 11.75 0.63
CA MET A 444 -0.53 12.39 1.72
C MET A 444 -0.75 13.90 1.75
N GLN A 445 -0.47 14.59 0.65
CA GLN A 445 -0.43 16.05 0.58
C GLN A 445 -1.82 16.68 0.67
N ARG A 446 -2.80 16.09 -0.03
CA ARG A 446 -4.10 16.72 -0.26
C ARG A 446 -5.19 16.18 0.66
N TRP A 447 -5.10 14.95 1.13
CA TRP A 447 -6.11 14.39 2.05
C TRP A 447 -5.57 14.24 3.45
N THR A 448 -4.56 13.40 3.68
CA THR A 448 -4.03 13.08 5.02
C THR A 448 -3.56 14.34 5.78
N ASN A 449 -2.75 15.18 5.15
CA ASN A 449 -2.11 16.35 5.79
C ASN A 449 -3.00 17.60 5.87
N GLN A 450 -4.13 17.64 5.16
CA GLN A 450 -5.03 18.80 5.18
C GLN A 450 -6.15 18.58 6.20
N ASP A 451 -6.52 19.61 6.95
CA ASP A 451 -7.58 19.54 7.96
C ASP A 451 -8.99 19.81 7.41
N ASP A 452 -9.08 20.34 6.20
CA ASP A 452 -10.32 20.62 5.49
C ASP A 452 -10.63 19.60 4.38
N ARG A 453 -9.82 18.53 4.23
CA ARG A 453 -9.95 17.53 3.16
C ARG A 453 -10.07 16.08 3.64
N PRO A 454 -10.62 15.16 2.83
CA PRO A 454 -11.44 15.43 1.64
C PRO A 454 -12.73 16.18 2.03
N VAL A 455 -13.13 17.17 1.24
CA VAL A 455 -14.32 17.98 1.58
C VAL A 455 -15.56 17.11 1.42
N GLN A 456 -16.16 16.75 2.55
CA GLN A 456 -17.53 16.24 2.59
C GLN A 456 -18.45 17.12 3.48
N LEU A 457 -17.92 17.64 4.60
CA LEU A 457 -18.72 18.27 5.67
C LEU A 457 -18.16 19.62 6.18
N GLY A 458 -17.26 20.26 5.44
CA GLY A 458 -16.52 21.44 5.92
C GLY A 458 -15.19 21.04 6.55
N VAL A 459 -14.95 21.39 7.83
CA VAL A 459 -13.70 21.02 8.53
C VAL A 459 -13.71 19.52 8.84
N THR A 460 -12.84 18.77 8.17
CA THR A 460 -12.76 17.30 8.26
C THR A 460 -11.96 16.85 9.47
N GLY A 461 -10.96 17.65 9.87
CA GLY A 461 -9.92 17.31 10.85
C GLY A 461 -8.69 16.69 10.20
N HIS A 462 -7.59 16.63 10.96
CA HIS A 462 -6.36 15.99 10.51
C HIS A 462 -6.48 14.47 10.64
N ASP A 463 -5.88 13.72 9.70
CA ASP A 463 -5.65 12.30 9.92
C ASP A 463 -4.82 12.13 11.21
N ALA A 464 -5.38 11.40 12.18
CA ALA A 464 -4.75 11.32 13.49
C ALA A 464 -3.45 10.51 13.47
N VAL A 465 -3.38 9.47 12.62
CA VAL A 465 -2.28 8.50 12.59
C VAL A 465 -1.09 9.07 11.81
N MET A 466 -1.36 9.60 10.62
CA MET A 466 -0.32 9.96 9.64
C MET A 466 -0.28 11.46 9.31
N GLY A 467 -1.29 12.25 9.68
CA GLY A 467 -1.38 13.65 9.29
C GLY A 467 -0.33 14.53 9.98
N GLU A 468 0.36 15.36 9.20
CA GLU A 468 1.42 16.24 9.71
C GLU A 468 0.89 17.54 10.35
N PRO A 469 1.49 18.03 11.45
CA PRO A 469 1.16 19.35 12.02
C PRO A 469 1.73 20.53 11.21
N ALA A 470 0.88 21.23 10.46
CA ALA A 470 1.15 22.64 10.12
C ALA A 470 0.65 23.62 11.22
N ARG A 471 -0.24 23.12 12.09
CA ARG A 471 -0.97 23.82 13.17
C ARG A 471 -1.33 22.79 14.26
N PRO A 472 -1.87 23.19 15.44
CA PRO A 472 -2.42 22.22 16.38
C PRO A 472 -3.40 21.27 15.68
N ARG A 473 -3.06 19.98 15.67
CA ARG A 473 -3.88 18.97 15.00
C ARG A 473 -5.16 18.77 15.82
N ASN A 474 -6.32 18.96 15.20
CA ASN A 474 -7.61 18.74 15.86
C ASN A 474 -8.31 17.53 15.25
N PHE A 475 -8.98 16.77 16.10
CA PHE A 475 -9.82 15.63 15.75
C PHE A 475 -11.17 15.77 16.44
N THR A 476 -12.26 15.45 15.74
CA THR A 476 -13.62 15.53 16.28
C THR A 476 -14.22 14.13 16.43
N PHE A 477 -14.55 13.77 17.67
CA PHE A 477 -15.29 12.57 18.00
C PHE A 477 -16.79 12.85 17.93
N ALA A 478 -17.47 12.31 16.92
CA ALA A 478 -18.91 12.54 16.68
C ALA A 478 -19.82 11.37 17.11
N ILE A 479 -19.24 10.25 17.55
CA ILE A 479 -19.96 9.00 17.85
C ILE A 479 -20.87 9.03 19.08
N SER A 480 -20.77 10.10 19.87
CA SER A 480 -21.65 10.39 21.00
C SER A 480 -22.00 11.88 20.95
N PRO A 481 -23.23 12.26 20.52
CA PRO A 481 -23.63 13.67 20.48
C PRO A 481 -23.71 14.27 21.89
N PRO A 482 -23.25 15.53 22.09
CA PRO A 482 -22.68 16.43 21.09
C PRO A 482 -21.23 16.08 20.73
N ALA A 483 -20.84 16.32 19.48
CA ALA A 483 -19.48 16.04 19.03
C ALA A 483 -18.42 16.74 19.90
N THR A 484 -17.32 16.07 20.20
CA THR A 484 -16.24 16.59 21.05
C THR A 484 -14.96 16.71 20.24
N ALA A 485 -14.42 17.92 20.16
CA ALA A 485 -13.13 18.18 19.55
C ALA A 485 -12.00 17.98 20.56
N MET A 486 -10.87 17.45 20.09
CA MET A 486 -9.67 17.21 20.89
C MET A 486 -8.43 17.61 20.09
N THR A 487 -7.45 18.20 20.77
CA THR A 487 -6.12 18.44 20.20
C THR A 487 -5.30 17.15 20.27
N LEU A 488 -4.73 16.76 19.15
CA LEU A 488 -3.81 15.64 19.03
C LEU A 488 -2.36 16.10 19.31
N PRO A 489 -1.47 15.20 19.79
CA PRO A 489 -0.05 15.49 19.88
C PRO A 489 0.60 15.67 18.50
N ASP A 490 1.87 16.03 18.43
CA ASP A 490 2.56 16.32 17.16
C ASP A 490 2.53 15.15 16.17
N ARG A 491 3.03 13.96 16.56
CA ARG A 491 2.98 12.74 15.73
C ARG A 491 3.20 11.47 16.55
N TRP A 492 2.69 10.35 16.05
CA TRP A 492 3.08 9.00 16.52
C TRP A 492 3.88 8.22 15.47
N VAL A 493 3.85 8.69 14.23
CA VAL A 493 4.57 8.08 13.10
C VAL A 493 5.58 9.07 12.56
N SER A 494 6.82 8.60 12.38
CA SER A 494 7.93 9.40 11.87
C SER A 494 8.62 8.68 10.72
N ALA A 495 8.80 9.35 9.59
CA ALA A 495 9.59 8.81 8.50
C ALA A 495 11.08 8.85 8.84
N THR A 496 11.74 7.71 8.62
CA THR A 496 13.18 7.51 8.88
C THR A 496 13.90 6.99 7.64
N GLY A 497 13.25 7.04 6.49
CA GLY A 497 13.75 6.60 5.20
C GLY A 497 12.64 6.47 4.19
N GLY A 498 12.99 6.57 2.92
CA GLY A 498 12.07 6.35 1.82
C GLY A 498 12.64 6.75 0.48
N GLU A 499 12.11 6.15 -0.57
CA GLU A 499 12.44 6.49 -1.95
C GLU A 499 11.29 6.06 -2.89
N TYR A 500 11.22 6.70 -4.05
CA TYR A 500 10.40 6.30 -5.17
C TYR A 500 11.20 5.44 -6.15
N PHE A 501 10.67 4.26 -6.46
CA PHE A 501 11.23 3.34 -7.42
C PHE A 501 10.23 3.07 -8.55
N PHE A 502 10.74 2.59 -9.67
CA PHE A 502 9.98 1.92 -10.70
C PHE A 502 10.35 0.44 -10.69
N MET A 503 9.36 -0.44 -10.59
CA MET A 503 9.50 -1.89 -10.69
C MET A 503 9.18 -2.28 -12.14
N PRO A 504 10.20 -2.50 -13.00
CA PRO A 504 9.98 -2.76 -14.42
C PRO A 504 9.40 -4.15 -14.67
N SER A 505 9.00 -4.43 -15.90
CA SER A 505 8.65 -5.78 -16.34
C SER A 505 9.84 -6.75 -16.30
N ILE A 506 9.57 -8.05 -16.41
CA ILE A 506 10.60 -9.08 -16.57
C ILE A 506 11.37 -8.85 -17.88
N SER A 507 10.64 -8.55 -18.96
CA SER A 507 11.19 -8.23 -20.28
C SER A 507 12.10 -7.01 -20.27
N PHE A 508 11.91 -6.02 -19.40
CA PHE A 508 12.85 -4.89 -19.26
C PHE A 508 14.27 -5.37 -18.93
N PHE A 509 14.42 -6.31 -17.96
CA PHE A 509 15.73 -6.83 -17.61
C PHE A 509 16.34 -7.66 -18.76
N ARG A 510 15.52 -8.47 -19.43
CA ARG A 510 15.94 -9.32 -20.55
C ARG A 510 16.33 -8.50 -21.80
N ASP A 511 15.46 -7.58 -22.21
CA ASP A 511 15.51 -6.94 -23.53
C ASP A 511 16.11 -5.54 -23.46
N THR A 512 15.76 -4.73 -22.45
CA THR A 512 16.27 -3.36 -22.33
C THR A 512 17.65 -3.32 -21.69
N LEU A 513 17.86 -4.04 -20.58
CA LEU A 513 19.18 -4.12 -19.94
C LEU A 513 20.10 -5.14 -20.65
N GLY A 514 19.53 -6.23 -21.19
CA GLY A 514 20.28 -7.25 -21.92
C GLY A 514 20.64 -6.86 -23.37
N ALA A 515 20.08 -5.78 -23.92
CA ALA A 515 20.50 -5.27 -25.22
C ALA A 515 22.00 -4.90 -25.20
N VAL A 516 22.75 -5.49 -26.13
CA VAL A 516 24.16 -5.18 -26.36
C VAL A 516 24.26 -3.72 -26.81
N ASP A 517 25.06 -2.93 -26.09
CA ASP A 517 25.33 -1.53 -26.42
C ASP A 517 26.09 -1.45 -27.75
N THR A 518 25.35 -1.39 -28.86
CA THR A 518 25.93 -1.24 -30.21
C THR A 518 26.45 0.17 -30.46
N GLY A 519 26.30 1.09 -29.49
CA GLY A 519 26.70 2.50 -29.58
C GLY A 519 28.21 2.76 -29.48
N HIS A 520 28.96 1.92 -28.76
CA HIS A 520 30.40 2.14 -28.56
C HIS A 520 31.30 1.53 -29.65
N ALA A 521 30.77 0.71 -30.56
CA ALA A 521 31.56 0.11 -31.64
C ALA A 521 31.75 1.03 -32.87
N ARG A 522 31.13 2.22 -32.92
CA ARG A 522 31.22 3.15 -34.08
C ARG A 522 32.18 4.32 -33.92
N GLN A 523 32.88 4.45 -32.79
CA GLN A 523 33.87 5.54 -32.59
C GLN A 523 35.34 5.10 -32.66
N LEU A 524 35.63 3.85 -33.06
CA LEU A 524 37.01 3.38 -33.29
C LEU A 524 37.33 3.09 -34.76
N THR A 525 36.46 3.48 -35.69
CA THR A 525 36.71 3.40 -37.15
C THR A 525 36.17 4.62 -37.88
N ALA A 526 36.59 5.83 -37.47
CA ALA A 526 36.45 7.05 -38.27
C ALA A 526 37.74 7.86 -38.19
#